data_AF-A0A832K3E8-F1
#
_entry.id   AF-A0A832K3E8-F1
#
_cell.length_a   1.000
_cell.length_b   1.000
_cell.length_c   1.000
_cell.angle_alpha   90.00
_cell.angle_beta   90.00
_cell.angle_gamma   90.00
#
_symmetry.space_group_name_H-M   'P 1'
#
loop_
_entity.id
_entity.type
_entity.pdbx_description
1 polymer ?
#
loop_
_entity_poly.entity_id
_entity_poly.type
_entity_poly.pdbx_seq_one_letter_code
_entity_poly.pdbx_strand_id
1 'polypeptide(L)'
;MIGTILNVVGILLGGLVGLSRPRPLLANTESFFRVTLAAFTVFYGLQLTWRGLGGSFREAARQLAITVLAMILGRLLGKFLQLQEFSNQLGQYARAQVEDARPDSPELVGRGFRAATALYCAAPLGILGALYDGLSGYFFPLAVKGVMEGLATMGFVRVFGPGVLVAAIPVLAFQGTITLVSNQLLLPFLEVHGLVNSLNATGGLLIFSVALVMLELKRIALADYLPSLALAPLLAWLWR
;
A
#
# COMPACT_ATOMS: atom_id res chain seq x y z
N MET A 1 4.37 -7.35 10.59
CA MET A 1 4.96 -6.04 10.97
C MET A 1 6.33 -5.81 10.34
N ILE A 2 6.96 -6.84 9.76
CA ILE A 2 8.28 -6.70 9.14
C ILE A 2 8.21 -5.67 8.01
N GLY A 3 7.11 -5.66 7.24
CA GLY A 3 6.93 -4.72 6.13
C GLY A 3 6.85 -3.28 6.59
N THR A 4 6.08 -3.01 7.65
CA THR A 4 5.96 -1.67 8.21
C THR A 4 7.32 -1.17 8.72
N ILE A 5 8.08 -2.02 9.40
CA ILE A 5 9.43 -1.68 9.88
C ILE A 5 10.37 -1.40 8.70
N LEU A 6 10.35 -2.24 7.66
CA LEU A 6 11.15 -2.03 6.45
C LEU A 6 10.81 -0.70 5.78
N ASN A 7 9.54 -0.33 5.75
CA ASN A 7 9.12 0.95 5.20
C ASN A 7 9.68 2.13 6.01
N VAL A 8 9.48 2.11 7.33
CA VAL A 8 10.00 3.14 8.25
C VAL A 8 11.51 3.27 8.15
N VAL A 9 12.24 2.14 8.14
CA VAL A 9 13.68 2.13 7.94
C VAL A 9 14.06 2.70 6.57
N GLY A 10 13.31 2.39 5.52
CA GLY A 10 13.49 2.96 4.18
C GLY A 10 13.39 4.48 4.16
N ILE A 11 12.38 5.05 4.82
CA ILE A 11 12.22 6.50 4.98
C ILE A 11 13.41 7.12 5.73
N LEU A 12 13.80 6.52 6.86
CA LEU A 12 14.91 7.02 7.69
C LEU A 12 16.25 6.97 6.95
N LEU A 13 16.59 5.83 6.34
CA LEU A 13 17.79 5.67 5.54
C LEU A 13 17.79 6.59 4.32
N GLY A 14 16.64 6.72 3.66
CA GLY A 14 16.43 7.64 2.56
C GLY A 14 16.76 9.08 2.96
N GLY A 15 16.21 9.58 4.05
CA GLY A 15 16.52 10.94 4.49
C GLY A 15 17.95 11.14 4.97
N LEU A 16 18.55 10.16 5.67
CA LEU A 16 19.98 10.22 6.06
C LEU A 16 20.91 10.29 4.84
N VAL A 17 20.64 9.49 3.81
CA VAL A 17 21.38 9.54 2.54
C VAL A 17 21.11 10.87 1.81
N GLY A 18 19.88 11.37 1.84
CA GLY A 18 19.50 12.65 1.26
C GLY A 18 20.24 13.85 1.87
N LEU A 19 20.47 13.83 3.20
CA LEU A 19 21.25 14.85 3.91
C LEU A 19 22.75 14.78 3.60
N SER A 20 23.29 13.57 3.42
CA SER A 20 24.73 13.36 3.30
C SER A 20 25.27 13.42 1.86
N ARG A 21 24.43 13.15 0.84
CA ARG A 21 24.86 13.16 -0.56
C ARG A 21 24.34 14.37 -1.35
N PRO A 22 25.20 15.05 -2.13
CA PRO A 22 24.79 16.17 -3.00
C PRO A 22 24.13 15.75 -4.32
N ARG A 23 24.25 14.48 -4.77
CA ARG A 23 23.71 14.01 -6.06
C ARG A 23 22.51 13.06 -5.88
N PRO A 24 21.47 13.14 -6.74
CA PRO A 24 20.37 12.16 -6.74
C PRO A 24 20.88 10.77 -7.15
N LEU A 25 20.16 9.71 -6.76
CA LEU A 25 20.47 8.34 -7.17
C LEU A 25 20.19 8.11 -8.67
N LEU A 26 20.85 7.11 -9.25
CA LEU A 26 20.71 6.73 -10.66
C LEU A 26 19.37 6.04 -10.94
N ALA A 27 18.63 6.52 -11.95
CA ALA A 27 17.32 5.99 -12.36
C ALA A 27 17.33 4.50 -12.76
N ASN A 28 18.47 3.98 -13.23
CA ASN A 28 18.58 2.57 -13.64
C ASN A 28 18.46 1.58 -12.48
N THR A 29 18.97 1.95 -11.30
CA THR A 29 18.88 1.11 -10.10
C THR A 29 17.44 1.02 -9.60
N GLU A 30 16.71 2.13 -9.65
CA GLU A 30 15.29 2.18 -9.27
C GLU A 30 14.43 1.27 -10.17
N SER A 31 14.66 1.30 -11.48
CA SER A 31 13.93 0.47 -12.44
C SER A 31 14.15 -1.02 -12.20
N PHE A 32 15.39 -1.45 -11.94
CA PHE A 32 15.70 -2.86 -11.64
C PHE A 32 14.95 -3.37 -10.41
N PHE A 33 15.04 -2.66 -9.27
CA PHE A 33 14.33 -3.04 -8.05
C PHE A 33 12.81 -3.07 -8.27
N ARG A 34 12.26 -2.07 -8.96
CA ARG A 34 10.83 -2.00 -9.26
C ARG A 34 10.35 -3.21 -10.05
N VAL A 35 11.07 -3.61 -11.11
CA VAL A 35 10.72 -4.77 -11.94
C VAL A 35 10.82 -6.08 -11.15
N THR A 36 11.92 -6.30 -10.41
CA THR A 36 12.09 -7.50 -9.58
C THR A 36 10.96 -7.62 -8.55
N LEU A 37 10.66 -6.52 -7.85
CA LEU A 37 9.61 -6.51 -6.83
C LEU A 37 8.22 -6.70 -7.43
N ALA A 38 7.95 -6.13 -8.61
CA ALA A 38 6.70 -6.38 -9.31
C ALA A 38 6.56 -7.85 -9.72
N ALA A 39 7.64 -8.50 -10.17
CA ALA A 39 7.62 -9.93 -10.51
C ALA A 39 7.26 -10.82 -9.29
N PHE A 40 7.87 -10.56 -8.13
CA PHE A 40 7.48 -11.24 -6.88
C PHE A 40 6.05 -10.94 -6.45
N THR A 41 5.58 -9.72 -6.70
CA THR A 41 4.20 -9.28 -6.42
C THR A 41 3.21 -10.03 -7.32
N VAL A 42 3.50 -10.21 -8.61
CA VAL A 42 2.70 -11.05 -9.52
C VAL A 42 2.66 -12.49 -9.02
N PHE A 43 3.83 -13.08 -8.75
CA PHE A 43 3.92 -14.46 -8.28
C PHE A 43 3.06 -14.69 -7.03
N TYR A 44 3.21 -13.83 -6.03
CA TYR A 44 2.46 -13.96 -4.79
C TYR A 44 0.97 -13.66 -4.97
N GLY A 45 0.60 -12.62 -5.73
CA GLY A 45 -0.80 -12.29 -5.99
C GLY A 45 -1.54 -13.45 -6.65
N LEU A 46 -0.92 -14.11 -7.63
CA LEU A 46 -1.47 -15.30 -8.27
C LEU A 46 -1.50 -16.51 -7.32
N GLN A 47 -0.44 -16.75 -6.56
CA GLN A 47 -0.40 -17.84 -5.57
C GLN A 47 -1.48 -17.68 -4.49
N LEU A 48 -1.67 -16.46 -3.99
CA LEU A 48 -2.67 -16.13 -2.98
C LEU A 48 -4.09 -16.29 -3.55
N THR A 49 -4.29 -15.85 -4.80
CA THR A 49 -5.56 -16.05 -5.52
C THR A 49 -5.86 -17.54 -5.64
N TRP A 50 -4.87 -18.33 -6.07
CA TRP A 50 -5.01 -19.77 -6.21
C TRP A 50 -5.35 -20.47 -4.88
N ARG A 51 -4.69 -20.08 -3.79
CA ARG A 51 -5.02 -20.59 -2.44
C ARG A 51 -6.42 -20.22 -2.00
N GLY A 52 -6.92 -19.05 -2.39
CA GLY A 52 -8.30 -18.64 -2.12
C GLY A 52 -9.35 -19.40 -2.92
N LEU A 53 -8.99 -19.92 -4.10
CA LEU A 53 -9.86 -20.69 -4.99
C LEU A 53 -9.72 -22.22 -4.76
N GLY A 54 -9.56 -22.65 -3.51
CA GLY A 54 -9.42 -24.06 -3.15
C GLY A 54 -10.74 -24.85 -3.21
N GLY A 55 -10.62 -26.19 -3.23
CA GLY A 55 -11.73 -27.13 -3.16
C GLY A 55 -12.10 -27.77 -4.50
N SER A 56 -13.33 -28.27 -4.60
CA SER A 56 -13.91 -28.78 -5.84
C SER A 56 -14.10 -27.67 -6.88
N PHE A 57 -14.24 -28.04 -8.16
CA PHE A 57 -14.49 -27.07 -9.24
C PHE A 57 -15.68 -26.14 -8.95
N ARG A 58 -16.73 -26.67 -8.31
CA ARG A 58 -17.93 -25.90 -7.93
C ARG A 58 -17.64 -24.88 -6.83
N GLU A 59 -16.83 -25.24 -5.84
CA GLU A 59 -16.42 -24.33 -4.76
C GLU A 59 -15.49 -23.24 -5.29
N ALA A 60 -14.51 -23.59 -6.12
CA ALA A 60 -13.64 -22.64 -6.78
C ALA A 60 -14.44 -21.65 -7.64
N ALA A 61 -15.40 -22.15 -8.44
CA ALA A 61 -16.29 -21.30 -9.25
C ALA A 61 -17.13 -20.34 -8.38
N ARG A 62 -17.66 -20.83 -7.25
CA ARG A 62 -18.41 -20.01 -6.28
C ARG A 62 -17.51 -18.94 -5.65
N GLN A 63 -16.31 -19.29 -5.20
CA GLN A 63 -15.36 -18.33 -4.63
C GLN A 63 -14.92 -17.28 -5.65
N LEU A 64 -14.70 -17.69 -6.90
CA LEU A 64 -14.39 -16.76 -7.99
C LEU A 64 -15.54 -15.80 -8.25
N ALA A 65 -16.78 -16.29 -8.26
CA ALA A 65 -17.97 -15.44 -8.42
C ALA A 65 -18.09 -14.43 -7.28
N ILE A 66 -17.90 -14.85 -6.03
CA ILE A 66 -17.88 -13.96 -4.85
C ILE A 66 -16.77 -12.90 -5.00
N THR A 67 -15.57 -13.32 -5.39
CA THR A 67 -14.41 -12.45 -5.58
C THR A 67 -14.68 -11.37 -6.63
N VAL A 68 -15.17 -11.77 -7.81
CA VAL A 68 -15.49 -10.84 -8.90
C VAL A 68 -16.59 -9.88 -8.47
N LEU A 69 -17.66 -10.38 -7.84
CA LEU A 69 -18.74 -9.55 -7.34
C LEU A 69 -18.25 -8.55 -6.28
N ALA A 70 -17.42 -9.00 -5.34
CA ALA A 70 -16.80 -8.16 -4.32
C ALA A 70 -15.91 -7.07 -4.94
N MET A 71 -15.14 -7.38 -5.98
CA MET A 71 -14.31 -6.39 -6.68
C MET A 71 -15.16 -5.37 -7.45
N ILE A 72 -16.25 -5.79 -8.09
CA ILE A 72 -17.16 -4.89 -8.80
C ILE A 72 -17.86 -3.95 -7.80
N LEU A 73 -18.50 -4.53 -6.78
CA LEU A 73 -19.18 -3.74 -5.75
C LEU A 73 -18.21 -2.89 -4.95
N GLY A 74 -17.02 -3.42 -4.66
CA GLY A 74 -15.95 -2.72 -3.98
C GLY A 74 -15.51 -1.49 -4.75
N ARG A 75 -15.25 -1.62 -6.06
CA ARG A 75 -14.94 -0.49 -6.94
C ARG A 75 -16.05 0.53 -6.98
N LEU A 76 -17.31 0.10 -7.13
CA LEU A 76 -18.45 1.01 -7.17
C LEU A 76 -18.56 1.80 -5.87
N LEU A 77 -18.43 1.12 -4.72
CA LEU A 77 -18.45 1.73 -3.40
C LEU A 77 -17.25 2.67 -3.21
N GLY A 78 -16.04 2.26 -3.59
CA GLY A 78 -14.84 3.09 -3.48
C GLY A 78 -14.91 4.34 -4.34
N LYS A 79 -15.44 4.22 -5.57
CA LYS A 79 -15.70 5.37 -6.45
C LYS A 79 -16.78 6.29 -5.88
N PHE A 80 -17.83 5.73 -5.28
CA PHE A 80 -18.87 6.51 -4.60
C PHE A 80 -18.29 7.30 -3.41
N LEU A 81 -17.40 6.66 -2.65
CA LEU A 81 -16.65 7.27 -1.55
C LEU A 81 -15.48 8.16 -2.01
N GLN A 82 -15.20 8.22 -3.31
CA GLN A 82 -14.12 9.00 -3.92
C GLN A 82 -12.75 8.69 -3.32
N LEU A 83 -12.47 7.40 -3.04
CA LEU A 83 -11.25 6.98 -2.36
C LEU A 83 -10.00 7.30 -3.18
N GLN A 84 -10.03 7.06 -4.49
CA GLN A 84 -8.92 7.39 -5.37
C GLN A 84 -8.74 8.89 -5.52
N GLU A 85 -9.83 9.66 -5.62
CA GLU A 85 -9.77 11.12 -5.67
C GLU A 85 -9.19 11.69 -4.38
N PHE A 86 -9.58 11.19 -3.21
CA PHE A 86 -9.01 11.60 -1.93
C PHE A 86 -7.50 11.33 -1.86
N SER A 87 -7.06 10.13 -2.27
CA SER A 87 -5.62 9.80 -2.36
C SER A 87 -4.89 10.74 -3.34
N ASN A 88 -5.49 11.04 -4.49
CA ASN A 88 -4.93 11.98 -5.46
C ASN A 88 -4.85 13.41 -4.90
N GLN A 89 -5.86 13.87 -4.16
CA GLN A 89 -5.87 15.19 -3.51
C GLN A 89 -4.76 15.33 -2.48
N LEU A 90 -4.50 14.28 -1.67
CA LEU A 90 -3.37 14.27 -0.74
C LEU A 90 -2.02 14.35 -1.46
N GLY A 91 -1.89 13.67 -2.61
CA GLY A 91 -0.72 13.79 -3.47
C GLY A 91 -0.54 15.19 -4.06
N GLN A 92 -1.63 15.82 -4.51
CA GLN A 92 -1.63 17.20 -5.00
C GLN A 92 -1.27 18.20 -3.90
N TYR A 93 -1.80 18.00 -2.69
CA TYR A 93 -1.44 18.79 -1.51
C TYR A 93 0.06 18.68 -1.20
N ALA A 94 0.61 17.47 -1.17
CA ALA A 94 2.04 17.27 -0.95
C ALA A 94 2.89 17.96 -2.02
N ARG A 95 2.44 17.94 -3.29
CA ARG A 95 3.11 18.63 -4.39
C ARG A 95 3.06 20.15 -4.25
N ALA A 96 1.90 20.72 -3.93
CA ALA A 96 1.75 22.17 -3.71
C ALA A 96 2.68 22.67 -2.59
N GLN A 97 2.83 21.89 -1.52
CA GLN A 97 3.75 22.22 -0.42
C GLN A 97 5.22 22.26 -0.86
N VAL A 98 5.61 21.45 -1.85
CA VAL A 98 6.96 21.44 -2.45
C VAL A 98 7.15 22.65 -3.35
N GLU A 99 6.15 22.98 -4.17
CA GLU A 99 6.20 24.11 -5.10
C GLU A 99 6.24 25.45 -4.33
N ASP A 100 5.55 25.56 -3.19
CA ASP A 100 5.51 26.75 -2.32
C ASP A 100 6.63 26.79 -1.26
N ALA A 101 7.61 25.88 -1.34
CA ALA A 101 8.68 25.79 -0.36
C ALA A 101 9.62 27.01 -0.46
N ARG A 102 9.69 27.80 0.62
CA ARG A 102 10.60 28.95 0.76
C ARG A 102 11.71 28.65 1.77
N PRO A 103 12.99 28.65 1.36
CA PRO A 103 14.12 28.25 2.20
C PRO A 103 14.18 28.98 3.56
N ASP A 104 13.82 30.27 3.59
CA ASP A 104 13.94 31.11 4.79
C ASP A 104 12.67 31.14 5.65
N SER A 105 11.66 30.32 5.35
CA SER A 105 10.41 30.32 6.11
C SER A 105 10.51 29.48 7.39
N PRO A 106 10.08 30.00 8.55
CA PRO A 106 10.09 29.23 9.81
C PRO A 106 9.16 28.00 9.76
N GLU A 107 8.20 27.97 8.83
CA GLU A 107 7.29 26.84 8.65
C GLU A 107 7.84 25.72 7.76
N LEU A 108 9.01 25.89 7.13
CA LEU A 108 9.53 24.97 6.11
C LEU A 108 9.59 23.52 6.60
N VAL A 109 10.09 23.33 7.83
CA VAL A 109 10.21 22.02 8.50
C VAL A 109 8.83 21.38 8.69
N GLY A 110 7.86 22.15 9.21
CA GLY A 110 6.50 21.68 9.43
C GLY A 110 5.72 21.43 8.14
N ARG A 111 6.05 22.13 7.04
CA ARG A 111 5.50 21.84 5.70
C ARG A 111 6.03 20.53 5.15
N GLY A 112 7.33 20.28 5.27
CA GLY A 112 7.96 19.03 4.84
C GLY A 112 7.37 17.81 5.55
N PHE A 113 7.21 17.89 6.88
CA PHE A 113 6.53 16.84 7.66
C PHE A 113 5.11 16.55 7.16
N ARG A 114 4.29 17.60 6.96
CA ARG A 114 2.90 17.46 6.50
C ARG A 114 2.82 16.90 5.08
N ALA A 115 3.66 17.40 4.17
CA ALA A 115 3.70 16.94 2.79
C ALA A 115 4.10 15.46 2.70
N ALA A 116 5.17 15.08 3.40
CA ALA A 116 5.64 13.69 3.45
C ALA A 116 4.61 12.76 4.08
N THR A 117 4.01 13.15 5.21
CA THR A 117 2.98 12.37 5.88
C THR A 117 1.77 12.15 4.98
N ALA A 118 1.28 13.21 4.33
CA ALA A 118 0.15 13.12 3.40
C ALA A 118 0.48 12.17 2.25
N LEU A 119 1.64 12.34 1.61
CA LEU A 119 2.06 11.51 0.48
C LEU A 119 2.21 10.03 0.87
N TYR A 120 2.87 9.76 2.00
CA TYR A 120 3.21 8.39 2.39
C TYR A 120 2.00 7.63 2.94
N CYS A 121 1.13 8.28 3.71
CA CYS A 121 -0.07 7.65 4.25
C CYS A 121 -1.19 7.52 3.20
N ALA A 122 -1.26 8.41 2.20
CA ALA A 122 -2.30 8.37 1.16
C ALA A 122 -2.14 7.22 0.16
N ALA A 123 -0.96 6.58 0.10
CA ALA A 123 -0.70 5.53 -0.87
C ALA A 123 -1.55 4.27 -0.55
N PRO A 124 -2.46 3.85 -1.45
CA PRO A 124 -3.34 2.68 -1.22
C PRO A 124 -2.56 1.38 -0.97
N LEU A 125 -1.37 1.29 -1.56
CA LEU A 125 -0.41 0.20 -1.35
C LEU A 125 0.00 0.04 0.12
N GLY A 126 0.00 1.12 0.90
CA GLY A 126 0.27 1.07 2.34
C GLY A 126 -0.80 0.32 3.12
N ILE A 127 -2.07 0.56 2.79
CA ILE A 127 -3.21 -0.10 3.43
C ILE A 127 -3.23 -1.58 3.04
N LEU A 128 -3.16 -1.87 1.74
CA LEU A 128 -3.16 -3.24 1.23
C LEU A 128 -1.94 -4.03 1.75
N GLY A 129 -0.76 -3.43 1.73
CA GLY A 129 0.47 -4.04 2.23
C GLY A 129 0.44 -4.30 3.73
N ALA A 130 -0.05 -3.35 4.54
CA ALA A 130 -0.16 -3.51 5.98
C ALA A 130 -1.16 -4.58 6.40
N LEU A 131 -2.28 -4.69 5.67
CA LEU A 131 -3.26 -5.75 5.85
C LEU A 131 -2.62 -7.12 5.61
N TYR A 132 -1.92 -7.31 4.48
CA TYR A 132 -1.32 -8.60 4.13
C TYR A 132 -0.06 -8.96 4.92
N ASP A 133 0.71 -7.97 5.38
CA ASP A 133 1.78 -8.18 6.37
C ASP A 133 1.19 -8.69 7.70
N GLY A 134 -0.05 -8.30 8.04
CA GLY A 134 -0.75 -8.77 9.24
C GLY A 134 -1.41 -10.14 9.07
N LEU A 135 -2.10 -10.37 7.94
CA LEU A 135 -2.87 -11.59 7.69
C LEU A 135 -2.04 -12.78 7.25
N SER A 136 -0.97 -12.55 6.50
CA SER A 136 -0.21 -13.62 5.84
C SER A 136 1.30 -13.50 6.01
N GLY A 137 1.76 -12.51 6.77
CA GLY A 137 3.19 -12.18 6.91
C GLY A 137 3.83 -11.67 5.61
N TYR A 138 3.02 -11.30 4.61
CA TYR A 138 3.54 -10.91 3.30
C TYR A 138 3.93 -9.43 3.29
N PHE A 139 5.21 -9.18 3.52
CA PHE A 139 5.75 -7.84 3.70
C PHE A 139 6.26 -7.18 2.41
N PHE A 140 6.39 -7.93 1.30
CA PHE A 140 7.01 -7.43 0.07
C PHE A 140 6.40 -6.13 -0.47
N PRO A 141 5.07 -5.93 -0.53
CA PRO A 141 4.47 -4.69 -1.00
C PRO A 141 4.93 -3.48 -0.18
N LEU A 142 5.07 -3.65 1.14
CA LEU A 142 5.59 -2.62 2.03
C LEU A 142 7.11 -2.43 1.90
N ALA A 143 7.86 -3.48 1.57
CA ALA A 143 9.28 -3.35 1.25
C ALA A 143 9.50 -2.50 -0.02
N VAL A 144 8.70 -2.72 -1.07
CA VAL A 144 8.75 -1.88 -2.27
C VAL A 144 8.40 -0.44 -1.94
N LYS A 145 7.32 -0.28 -1.18
CA LYS A 145 6.87 1.03 -0.72
C LYS A 145 7.99 1.73 0.06
N GLY A 146 8.69 1.02 0.94
CA GLY A 146 9.85 1.54 1.68
C GLY A 146 10.98 2.05 0.80
N VAL A 147 11.29 1.33 -0.28
CA VAL A 147 12.26 1.81 -1.27
C VAL A 147 11.75 3.08 -1.96
N MET A 148 10.51 3.10 -2.44
CA MET A 148 9.92 4.25 -3.13
C MET A 148 9.83 5.49 -2.23
N GLU A 149 9.38 5.33 -0.98
CA GLU A 149 9.27 6.40 0.01
C GLU A 149 10.64 6.84 0.51
N GLY A 150 11.62 5.94 0.62
CA GLY A 150 13.01 6.29 0.88
C GLY A 150 13.61 7.16 -0.21
N LEU A 151 13.38 6.82 -1.49
CA LEU A 151 13.80 7.63 -2.64
C LEU A 151 13.10 9.00 -2.66
N ALA A 152 11.79 9.04 -2.41
CA ALA A 152 11.06 10.30 -2.28
C ALA A 152 11.62 11.17 -1.14
N THR A 153 11.93 10.55 0.00
CA THR A 153 12.51 11.21 1.19
C THR A 153 13.87 11.83 0.89
N MET A 154 14.72 11.18 0.07
CA MET A 154 16.00 11.75 -0.35
C MET A 154 15.84 13.11 -1.05
N GLY A 155 14.79 13.27 -1.85
CA GLY A 155 14.46 14.53 -2.51
C GLY A 155 13.85 15.54 -1.54
N PHE A 156 12.84 15.12 -0.76
CA PHE A 156 12.09 15.99 0.13
C PHE A 156 12.97 16.62 1.22
N VAL A 157 13.93 15.87 1.75
CA VAL A 157 14.85 16.37 2.78
C VAL A 157 15.76 17.47 2.26
N ARG A 158 16.04 17.52 0.95
CA ARG A 158 16.80 18.64 0.35
C ARG A 158 15.99 19.93 0.24
N VAL A 159 14.67 19.80 0.12
CA VAL A 159 13.75 20.94 0.01
C VAL A 159 13.38 21.47 1.39
N PHE A 160 13.03 20.58 2.33
CA PHE A 160 12.45 20.94 3.61
C PHE A 160 13.35 20.69 4.83
N GLY A 161 14.53 20.13 4.61
CA GLY A 161 15.44 19.74 5.68
C GLY A 161 15.03 18.46 6.43
N PRO A 162 15.65 18.17 7.58
CA PRO A 162 15.52 16.90 8.28
C PRO A 162 14.13 16.64 8.88
N GLY A 163 13.26 17.66 8.99
CA GLY A 163 11.90 17.52 9.54
C GLY A 163 11.02 16.53 8.80
N VAL A 164 11.33 16.23 7.54
CA VAL A 164 10.66 15.20 6.73
C VAL A 164 10.75 13.82 7.38
N LEU A 165 11.87 13.50 8.06
CA LEU A 165 12.07 12.21 8.73
C LEU A 165 11.01 11.91 9.79
N VAL A 166 10.43 12.94 10.38
CA VAL A 166 9.35 12.82 11.38
C VAL A 166 8.11 12.14 10.78
N ALA A 167 7.93 12.17 9.45
CA ALA A 167 6.84 11.48 8.75
C ALA A 167 6.90 9.94 8.89
N ALA A 168 8.05 9.38 9.29
CA ALA A 168 8.16 7.97 9.63
C ALA A 168 7.25 7.58 10.81
N ILE A 169 6.95 8.51 11.74
CA ILE A 169 6.09 8.27 12.90
C ILE A 169 4.63 8.03 12.48
N PRO A 170 3.94 8.92 11.76
CA PRO A 170 2.57 8.67 11.31
C PRO A 170 2.48 7.48 10.35
N VAL A 171 3.53 7.21 9.55
CA VAL A 171 3.60 6.00 8.72
C VAL A 171 3.62 4.74 9.59
N LEU A 172 4.49 4.69 10.60
CA LEU A 172 4.58 3.59 11.56
C LEU A 172 3.26 3.41 12.31
N ALA A 173 2.67 4.49 12.80
CA ALA A 173 1.40 4.46 13.52
C ALA A 173 0.29 3.91 12.62
N PHE A 174 0.11 4.48 11.43
CA PHE A 174 -0.96 4.10 10.52
C PHE A 174 -0.82 2.65 10.03
N GLN A 175 0.33 2.29 9.44
CA GLN A 175 0.55 0.95 8.90
C GLN A 175 0.69 -0.08 10.03
N GLY A 176 1.34 0.28 11.12
CA GLY A 176 1.51 -0.59 12.29
C GLY A 176 0.18 -0.94 12.93
N THR A 177 -0.72 0.04 13.12
CA THR A 177 -2.07 -0.23 13.62
C THR A 177 -2.84 -1.16 12.70
N ILE A 178 -2.81 -0.94 11.37
CA ILE A 178 -3.48 -1.83 10.42
C ILE A 178 -2.92 -3.25 10.52
N THR A 179 -1.60 -3.43 10.53
CA THR A 179 -0.96 -4.74 10.65
C THR A 179 -1.30 -5.45 11.95
N LEU A 180 -1.29 -4.72 13.08
CA LEU A 180 -1.62 -5.27 14.39
C LEU A 180 -3.09 -5.69 14.47
N VAL A 181 -4.02 -4.83 14.05
CA VAL A 181 -5.45 -5.14 14.02
C VAL A 181 -5.72 -6.34 13.09
N SER A 182 -5.04 -6.37 11.95
CA SER A 182 -5.19 -7.45 10.97
C SER A 182 -4.75 -8.81 11.55
N ASN A 183 -3.61 -8.84 12.24
CA ASN A 183 -3.09 -10.07 12.84
C ASN A 183 -3.88 -10.50 14.09
N GLN A 184 -4.15 -9.57 15.01
CA GLN A 184 -4.69 -9.90 16.33
C GLN A 184 -6.21 -10.04 16.36
N LEU A 185 -6.94 -9.27 15.56
CA LEU A 185 -8.41 -9.27 15.57
C LEU A 185 -8.97 -9.90 14.30
N LEU A 186 -8.53 -9.45 13.13
CA LEU A 186 -9.16 -9.82 11.86
C LEU A 186 -8.85 -11.27 11.47
N LEU A 187 -7.60 -11.72 11.58
CA LEU A 187 -7.21 -13.08 11.20
C LEU A 187 -7.95 -14.16 12.02
N PRO A 188 -7.98 -14.13 13.38
CA PRO A 188 -8.74 -15.12 14.15
C PRO A 188 -10.24 -15.11 13.81
N PHE A 189 -10.83 -13.92 13.61
CA PHE A 189 -12.24 -13.81 13.25
C PHE A 189 -12.53 -14.46 11.89
N LEU A 190 -11.69 -14.22 10.89
CA LEU A 190 -11.83 -14.81 9.56
C LEU A 190 -11.60 -16.32 9.57
N GLU A 191 -10.68 -16.82 10.39
CA GLU A 191 -10.40 -18.25 10.54
C GLU A 191 -11.58 -18.98 11.18
N VAL A 192 -12.12 -18.48 12.30
CA VAL A 192 -13.29 -19.05 12.99
C VAL A 192 -14.49 -19.15 12.05
N HIS A 193 -14.67 -18.14 11.19
CA HIS A 193 -15.76 -18.12 10.23
C HIS A 193 -15.35 -18.61 8.84
N GLY A 194 -14.21 -19.29 8.66
CA GLY A 194 -13.76 -19.82 7.37
C GLY A 194 -13.90 -18.86 6.17
N LEU A 195 -13.64 -17.56 6.38
CA LEU A 195 -13.76 -16.51 5.37
C LEU A 195 -12.43 -16.18 4.69
N VAL A 196 -11.32 -16.71 5.22
CA VAL A 196 -9.94 -16.47 4.75
C VAL A 196 -9.80 -16.71 3.24
N ASN A 197 -10.47 -17.73 2.68
CA ASN A 197 -10.37 -18.07 1.26
C ASN A 197 -10.89 -16.94 0.35
N SER A 198 -12.05 -16.37 0.67
CA SER A 198 -12.64 -15.27 -0.09
C SER A 198 -11.79 -14.00 -0.05
N LEU A 199 -11.17 -13.73 1.11
CA LEU A 199 -10.27 -12.61 1.28
C LEU A 199 -8.96 -12.82 0.51
N ASN A 200 -8.39 -14.02 0.57
CA ASN A 200 -7.17 -14.38 -0.16
C ASN A 200 -7.40 -14.31 -1.68
N ALA A 201 -8.52 -14.83 -2.18
CA ALA A 201 -8.87 -14.73 -3.60
C ALA A 201 -8.95 -13.25 -4.04
N THR A 202 -9.63 -12.42 -3.25
CA THR A 202 -9.85 -11.00 -3.58
C THR A 202 -8.58 -10.18 -3.51
N GLY A 203 -7.85 -10.20 -2.40
CA GLY A 203 -6.63 -9.39 -2.34
C GLY A 203 -5.45 -10.02 -3.06
N GLY A 204 -5.47 -11.30 -3.41
CA GLY A 204 -4.55 -11.86 -4.42
C GLY A 204 -4.68 -11.14 -5.77
N LEU A 205 -5.91 -10.93 -6.24
CA LEU A 205 -6.18 -10.14 -7.46
C LEU A 205 -5.85 -8.65 -7.30
N LEU A 206 -6.02 -8.07 -6.09
CA LEU A 206 -5.58 -6.70 -5.82
C LEU A 206 -4.05 -6.57 -5.81
N ILE A 207 -3.33 -7.51 -5.21
CA ILE A 207 -1.87 -7.56 -5.22
C ILE A 207 -1.37 -7.74 -6.66
N PHE A 208 -2.02 -8.59 -7.46
CA PHE A 208 -1.72 -8.67 -8.89
C PHE A 208 -1.93 -7.30 -9.59
N SER A 209 -3.02 -6.61 -9.28
CA SER A 209 -3.30 -5.27 -9.82
C SER A 209 -2.25 -4.24 -9.41
N VAL A 210 -1.71 -4.32 -8.18
CA VAL A 210 -0.58 -3.51 -7.74
C VAL A 210 0.64 -3.72 -8.63
N ALA A 211 0.97 -4.96 -8.97
CA ALA A 211 2.12 -5.25 -9.82
C ALA A 211 1.97 -4.63 -11.22
N LEU A 212 0.75 -4.60 -11.79
CA LEU A 212 0.48 -3.92 -13.06
C LEU A 212 0.71 -2.42 -12.99
N VAL A 213 0.37 -1.79 -11.86
CA VAL A 213 0.63 -0.37 -11.61
C VAL A 213 2.13 -0.13 -11.45
N MET A 214 2.83 -0.99 -10.72
CA MET A 214 4.28 -0.89 -10.53
C MET A 214 5.08 -1.05 -11.83
N LEU A 215 4.64 -1.93 -12.73
CA LEU A 215 5.23 -2.12 -14.06
C LEU A 215 4.79 -1.04 -15.07
N GLU A 216 4.00 -0.05 -14.63
CA GLU A 216 3.46 1.04 -15.45
C GLU A 216 2.62 0.54 -16.65
N LEU A 217 2.12 -0.70 -16.61
CA LEU A 217 1.34 -1.30 -17.69
C LEU A 217 -0.07 -0.74 -17.77
N LYS A 218 -0.67 -0.45 -16.61
CA LYS A 218 -2.02 0.12 -16.53
C LYS A 218 -2.19 0.92 -15.25
N ARG A 219 -2.75 2.13 -15.39
CA ARG A 219 -3.21 2.91 -14.24
C ARG A 219 -4.50 2.30 -13.71
N ILE A 220 -4.45 1.78 -12.48
CA ILE A 220 -5.59 1.22 -11.76
C ILE A 220 -5.83 2.08 -10.53
N ALA A 221 -7.09 2.49 -10.34
CA ALA A 221 -7.52 3.22 -9.16
C ALA A 221 -7.58 2.28 -7.94
N LEU A 222 -6.41 1.86 -7.44
CA LEU A 222 -6.29 0.84 -6.38
C LEU A 222 -7.07 1.20 -5.12
N ALA A 223 -7.17 2.50 -4.79
CA ALA A 223 -7.92 2.96 -3.63
C ALA A 223 -9.41 2.58 -3.72
N ASP A 224 -10.01 2.71 -4.91
CA ASP A 224 -11.42 2.41 -5.13
C ASP A 224 -11.73 0.93 -4.94
N TYR A 225 -10.75 0.05 -5.10
CA TYR A 225 -10.94 -1.37 -4.93
C TYR A 225 -10.76 -1.84 -3.48
N LEU A 226 -10.18 -1.04 -2.58
CA LEU A 226 -9.96 -1.44 -1.18
C LEU A 226 -11.22 -1.96 -0.46
N PRO A 227 -12.44 -1.40 -0.67
CA PRO A 227 -13.65 -1.92 -0.04
C PRO A 227 -13.97 -3.38 -0.42
N SER A 228 -13.44 -3.90 -1.54
CA SER A 228 -13.65 -5.30 -1.91
C SER A 228 -13.09 -6.28 -0.88
N LEU A 229 -12.05 -5.90 -0.13
CA LEU A 229 -11.45 -6.71 0.93
C LEU A 229 -12.42 -6.93 2.10
N ALA A 230 -13.31 -5.98 2.36
CA ALA A 230 -14.37 -6.15 3.37
C ALA A 230 -15.60 -6.84 2.78
N LEU A 231 -15.96 -6.53 1.53
CA LEU A 231 -17.13 -7.12 0.87
C LEU A 231 -16.96 -8.60 0.55
N ALA A 232 -15.76 -9.07 0.23
CA ALA A 232 -15.51 -10.48 -0.07
C ALA A 232 -15.86 -11.44 1.08
N PRO A 233 -15.33 -11.27 2.31
CA PRO A 233 -15.74 -12.09 3.45
C PRO A 233 -17.21 -11.90 3.82
N LEU A 234 -17.77 -10.69 3.66
CA LEU A 234 -19.19 -10.44 3.92
C LEU A 234 -20.10 -11.22 2.96
N LEU A 235 -19.82 -11.17 1.66
CA LEU A 235 -20.55 -11.92 0.64
C LEU A 235 -20.36 -13.43 0.80
N ALA A 236 -19.14 -13.87 1.14
CA ALA A 236 -18.88 -15.27 1.42
C ALA A 236 -19.69 -15.76 2.63
N TRP A 237 -19.82 -14.93 3.67
CA TRP A 237 -20.64 -15.22 4.84
C TRP A 237 -22.13 -15.27 4.52
N LEU A 238 -22.65 -14.34 3.70
CA LEU A 238 -24.06 -14.31 3.29
C LEU A 238 -24.44 -15.48 2.38
N TRP A 239 -23.53 -15.90 1.52
CA TRP A 239 -23.80 -16.99 0.58
C TRP A 239 -23.66 -18.37 1.22
N ARG A 240 -23.18 -18.46 2.47
CA ARG A 240 -22.77 -19.72 3.12
C ARG A 240 -23.76 -20.85 2.90
#